data_AF-A0A178B0I7-F1
#
_entry.id   AF-A0A178B0I7-F1
#
_cell.length_a   1.000
_cell.length_b   1.000
_cell.length_c   1.000
_cell.angle_alpha   90.00
_cell.angle_beta   90.00
_cell.angle_gamma   90.00
#
_symmetry.space_group_name_H-M   'P 1'
#
loop_
_entity.id
_entity.type
_entity.pdbx_description
1 polymer ?
#
loop_
_entity_poly.entity_id
_entity_poly.type
_entity_poly.pdbx_seq_one_letter_code
_entity_poly.pdbx_strand_id
1 'polypeptide(L)'
;MEGLKRARDIKDQIEMNISLLQPRKDITSKRPEPKADPDEQLIKELRYEQNMSWAEIAERLNEERRERGEAATFTSTSVYSRFVRLSTTTATPIGEIGFHGKDYEHLVQASLSTNATPNAKGKKRVKNFDNPKELDVNMRHEVKGKEREDLETPERSEQLMQAVAKVERNFWLLVADELERSTTKLYSPTTLADRYHAI
;
A
#
# COMPACT_ATOMS: atom_id res chain seq x y z
N MET A 1 46.39 -3.85 -46.86
CA MET A 1 46.82 -3.67 -45.46
C MET A 1 46.31 -2.36 -44.83
N GLU A 2 45.95 -1.35 -45.62
CA GLU A 2 45.54 -0.03 -45.11
C GLU A 2 44.16 -0.03 -44.41
N GLY A 3 43.20 -0.82 -44.90
CA GLY A 3 41.87 -0.92 -44.29
C GLY A 3 41.88 -1.53 -42.89
N LEU A 4 42.79 -2.47 -42.62
CA LEU A 4 42.96 -3.08 -41.28
C LEU A 4 43.56 -2.09 -40.27
N LYS A 5 44.38 -1.13 -40.72
CA LYS A 5 44.89 -0.06 -39.86
C LYS A 5 43.77 0.92 -39.50
N ARG A 6 43.01 1.39 -40.50
CA ARG A 6 41.86 2.28 -40.25
C ARG A 6 40.81 1.67 -39.32
N ALA A 7 40.53 0.39 -39.46
CA ALA A 7 39.56 -0.29 -38.58
C ALA A 7 40.05 -0.38 -37.12
N ARG A 8 41.37 -0.52 -36.90
CA ARG A 8 41.96 -0.49 -35.56
C ARG A 8 41.92 0.92 -34.98
N ASP A 9 42.27 1.93 -35.77
CA ASP A 9 42.25 3.32 -35.34
C ASP A 9 40.83 3.78 -34.94
N ILE A 10 39.80 3.35 -35.69
CA ILE A 10 38.39 3.63 -35.36
C ILE A 10 37.97 2.93 -34.07
N LYS A 11 38.39 1.68 -33.87
CA LYS A 11 38.09 0.94 -32.64
C LYS A 11 38.72 1.61 -31.41
N ASP A 12 39.97 2.04 -31.53
CA ASP A 12 40.67 2.74 -30.44
C ASP A 12 40.03 4.11 -30.13
N GLN A 13 39.53 4.82 -31.15
CA GLN A 13 38.76 6.06 -30.97
C GLN A 13 37.42 5.83 -30.27
N ILE A 14 36.74 4.71 -30.53
CA ILE A 14 35.48 4.35 -29.87
C ILE A 14 35.75 3.95 -28.42
N GLU A 15 36.82 3.17 -28.16
CA GLU A 15 37.21 2.77 -26.80
C GLU A 15 37.67 3.96 -25.95
N MET A 16 38.22 5.04 -26.54
CA MET A 16 38.54 6.26 -25.81
C MET A 16 37.33 7.18 -25.53
N ASN A 17 36.22 7.03 -26.26
CA ASN A 17 34.96 7.74 -26.03
C ASN A 17 34.04 6.96 -25.06
N ILE A 18 34.60 6.57 -23.90
CA ILE A 18 33.98 5.74 -22.85
C ILE A 18 32.65 6.31 -22.34
N SER A 19 32.40 7.62 -22.48
CA SER A 19 31.16 8.27 -22.06
C SER A 19 29.89 7.76 -22.76
N LEU A 20 30.00 7.15 -23.95
CA LEU A 20 28.84 6.59 -24.68
C LEU A 20 28.51 5.14 -24.31
N LEU A 21 29.44 4.41 -23.68
CA LEU A 21 29.29 2.98 -23.35
C LEU A 21 29.08 2.73 -21.85
N GLN A 22 29.16 3.75 -21.00
CA GLN A 22 28.73 3.60 -19.62
C GLN A 22 27.21 3.34 -19.61
N PRO A 23 26.73 2.25 -18.96
CA PRO A 23 25.31 2.07 -18.75
C PRO A 23 24.85 3.34 -18.05
N ARG A 24 23.93 4.06 -18.69
CA ARG A 24 23.31 5.26 -18.14
C ARG A 24 22.85 4.84 -16.76
N LYS A 25 23.47 5.37 -15.69
CA LYS A 25 23.01 5.10 -14.32
C LYS A 25 21.53 5.37 -14.38
N ASP A 26 20.71 4.34 -14.23
CA ASP A 26 19.28 4.49 -14.18
C ASP A 26 19.07 5.45 -13.02
N ILE A 27 18.82 6.71 -13.38
CA ILE A 27 18.22 7.66 -12.49
C ILE A 27 16.85 7.05 -12.33
N THR A 28 16.75 6.11 -11.39
CA THR A 28 15.50 5.81 -10.73
C THR A 28 15.07 7.17 -10.26
N SER A 29 14.17 7.80 -11.02
CA SER A 29 13.46 8.96 -10.54
C SER A 29 12.62 8.36 -9.42
N LYS A 30 13.23 8.20 -8.24
CA LYS A 30 12.50 8.23 -7.00
C LYS A 30 11.74 9.53 -7.13
N ARG A 31 10.46 9.40 -7.45
CA ARG A 31 9.53 10.53 -7.50
C ARG A 31 9.86 11.30 -6.23
N PRO A 32 10.34 12.55 -6.32
CA PRO A 32 10.70 13.29 -5.12
C PRO A 32 9.50 13.15 -4.19
N GLU A 33 9.74 12.67 -2.97
CA GLU A 33 8.71 12.70 -1.94
C GLU A 33 8.16 14.12 -1.98
N PRO A 34 6.83 14.29 -2.18
CA PRO A 34 6.26 15.62 -2.22
C PRO A 34 6.60 16.25 -0.88
N LYS A 35 7.60 17.14 -0.87
CA LYS A 35 7.88 17.99 0.28
C LYS A 35 6.56 18.66 0.54
N ALA A 36 5.94 18.36 1.68
CA ALA A 36 4.66 18.94 2.02
C ALA A 36 4.86 20.46 2.00
N ASP A 37 4.24 21.12 1.04
CA ASP A 37 4.24 22.57 0.97
C ASP A 37 3.70 23.06 2.33
N PRO A 38 4.37 24.02 3.01
CA PRO A 38 3.90 24.50 4.32
C PRO A 38 2.47 25.06 4.22
N ASP A 39 2.15 25.69 3.08
CA ASP A 39 0.81 26.17 2.76
C ASP A 39 -0.23 25.04 2.74
N GLU A 40 0.13 23.80 2.34
CA GLU A 40 -0.81 22.66 2.29
C GLU A 40 -1.11 22.08 3.68
N GLN A 41 -0.12 22.06 4.56
CA GLN A 41 -0.32 21.68 5.96
C GLN A 41 -1.26 22.67 6.65
N LEU A 42 -1.05 23.97 6.41
CA LEU A 42 -1.91 25.01 6.96
C LEU A 42 -3.35 24.88 6.46
N ILE A 43 -3.57 24.62 5.15
CA ILE A 43 -4.92 24.38 4.62
C ILE A 43 -5.61 23.22 5.35
N LYS A 44 -4.86 22.16 5.68
CA LYS A 44 -5.39 21.01 6.43
C LYS A 44 -5.81 21.41 7.84
N GLU A 45 -4.94 22.09 8.58
CA GLU A 45 -5.19 22.54 9.95
C GLU A 45 -6.40 23.49 10.01
N LEU A 46 -6.44 24.51 9.16
CA LEU A 46 -7.54 25.47 9.09
C LEU A 46 -8.87 24.80 8.76
N ARG A 47 -8.84 23.76 7.91
CA ARG A 47 -10.06 23.04 7.55
C ARG A 47 -10.55 22.10 8.63
N TYR A 48 -9.68 21.28 9.22
CA TYR A 48 -10.08 20.24 10.17
C TYR A 48 -10.26 20.77 11.59
N GLU A 49 -9.37 21.66 12.05
CA GLU A 49 -9.40 22.16 13.42
C GLU A 49 -10.33 23.36 13.57
N GLN A 50 -10.26 24.30 12.62
CA GLN A 50 -10.97 25.58 12.72
C GLN A 50 -12.28 25.59 11.91
N ASN A 51 -12.53 24.57 11.06
CA ASN A 51 -13.73 24.44 10.22
C ASN A 51 -14.03 25.67 9.34
N MET A 52 -12.99 26.41 8.95
CA MET A 52 -13.14 27.63 8.15
C MET A 52 -13.68 27.37 6.74
N SER A 53 -14.34 28.37 6.17
CA SER A 53 -14.78 28.32 4.77
C SER A 53 -13.58 28.43 3.82
N TRP A 54 -13.70 27.90 2.60
CA TRP A 54 -12.60 27.97 1.62
C TRP A 54 -12.22 29.40 1.23
N ALA A 55 -13.16 30.34 1.33
CA ALA A 55 -12.91 31.76 1.09
C ALA A 55 -12.04 32.36 2.20
N GLU A 56 -12.39 32.13 3.47
CA GLU A 56 -11.62 32.60 4.63
C GLU A 56 -10.19 32.03 4.65
N ILE A 57 -10.04 30.74 4.31
CA ILE A 57 -8.72 30.11 4.23
C ILE A 57 -7.86 30.78 3.14
N ALA A 58 -8.44 31.12 1.99
CA ALA A 58 -7.73 31.80 0.92
C ALA A 58 -7.30 33.23 1.33
N GLU A 59 -8.15 33.95 2.05
CA GLU A 59 -7.83 35.27 2.58
C GLU A 59 -6.65 35.21 3.57
N ARG A 60 -6.70 34.28 4.53
CA ARG A 60 -5.62 34.09 5.51
C ARG A 60 -4.29 33.70 4.88
N LEU A 61 -4.29 32.79 3.91
CA LEU A 61 -3.08 32.41 3.17
C LEU A 61 -2.49 33.56 2.36
N ASN A 62 -3.36 34.39 1.76
CA ASN A 62 -2.92 35.56 1.01
C ASN A 62 -2.38 36.66 1.93
N GLU A 63 -2.89 36.77 3.15
CA GLU A 63 -2.36 37.67 4.18
C GLU A 63 -0.94 37.24 4.60
N GLU A 64 -0.74 35.97 4.93
CA GLU A 64 0.60 35.42 5.23
C GLU A 64 1.58 35.57 4.06
N ARG A 65 1.10 35.44 2.82
CA ARG A 65 1.92 35.72 1.63
C ARG A 65 2.26 37.18 1.47
N ARG A 66 1.33 38.09 1.79
CA ARG A 66 1.56 39.53 1.75
C ARG A 66 2.61 39.94 2.78
N GLU A 67 2.59 39.34 3.97
CA GLU A 67 3.62 39.53 5.00
C GLU A 67 5.00 39.04 4.54
N ARG A 68 5.05 37.94 3.77
CA ARG A 68 6.27 37.43 3.13
C ARG A 68 6.73 38.26 1.92
N GLY A 69 5.93 39.19 1.43
CA GLY A 69 6.20 39.95 0.21
C GLY A 69 5.94 39.18 -1.09
N GLU A 70 5.18 38.08 -1.03
CA GLU A 70 4.77 37.28 -2.19
C GLU A 70 3.40 37.75 -2.74
N ALA A 71 3.10 37.38 -4.00
CA ALA A 71 1.82 37.71 -4.61
C ALA A 71 0.66 36.88 -4.01
N ALA A 72 -0.46 37.54 -3.75
CA ALA A 72 -1.71 36.93 -3.29
C ALA A 72 -2.40 36.14 -4.41
N THR A 73 -1.89 34.93 -4.69
CA THR A 73 -2.38 34.09 -5.79
C THR A 73 -3.48 33.11 -5.39
N PHE A 74 -3.78 32.95 -4.10
CA PHE A 74 -4.74 31.95 -3.66
C PHE A 74 -6.18 32.43 -3.88
N THR A 75 -6.93 31.63 -4.63
CA THR A 75 -8.40 31.72 -4.75
C THR A 75 -9.05 30.58 -3.98
N SER A 76 -10.32 30.72 -3.60
CA SER A 76 -11.08 29.66 -2.92
C SER A 76 -11.03 28.33 -3.67
N THR A 77 -11.16 28.37 -5.01
CA THR A 77 -11.03 27.20 -5.89
C THR A 77 -9.65 26.57 -5.80
N SER A 78 -8.59 27.39 -5.78
CA SER A 78 -7.21 26.88 -5.69
C SER A 78 -6.95 26.16 -4.37
N VAL A 79 -7.46 26.71 -3.25
CA VAL A 79 -7.36 26.12 -1.92
C VAL A 79 -8.07 24.78 -1.86
N TYR A 80 -9.32 24.72 -2.36
CA TYR A 80 -10.07 23.46 -2.45
C TYR A 80 -9.34 22.41 -3.30
N SER A 81 -8.81 22.80 -4.46
CA SER A 81 -8.09 21.88 -5.34
C SER A 81 -6.84 21.29 -4.70
N ARG A 82 -6.10 22.09 -3.90
CA ARG A 82 -4.94 21.63 -3.14
C ARG A 82 -5.36 20.70 -2.00
N PHE A 83 -6.43 21.03 -1.28
CA PHE A 83 -6.97 20.17 -0.22
C PHE A 83 -7.36 18.77 -0.72
N VAL A 84 -8.03 18.68 -1.88
CA VAL A 84 -8.42 17.38 -2.48
C VAL A 84 -7.19 16.56 -2.87
N ARG A 85 -6.17 17.20 -3.46
CA ARG A 85 -4.90 16.52 -3.78
C ARG A 85 -4.21 16.01 -2.52
N LEU A 86 -4.21 16.82 -1.46
CA LEU A 86 -3.67 16.43 -0.16
C LEU A 86 -4.40 15.20 0.39
N SER A 87 -5.75 15.18 0.40
CA SER A 87 -6.52 14.05 0.92
C SER A 87 -6.26 12.75 0.15
N THR A 88 -6.06 12.81 -1.17
CA THR A 88 -5.71 11.63 -1.97
C THR A 88 -4.30 11.10 -1.71
N THR A 89 -3.38 11.98 -1.32
CA THR A 89 -2.00 11.59 -0.97
C THR A 89 -1.92 11.03 0.44
N THR A 90 -2.70 11.59 1.38
CA THR A 90 -2.78 11.13 2.77
C THR A 90 -3.80 10.03 3.00
N ALA A 91 -4.50 9.56 1.96
CA ALA A 91 -5.32 8.36 2.04
C ALA A 91 -4.40 7.16 2.22
N THR A 92 -3.90 6.98 3.45
CA THR A 92 -3.44 5.67 3.88
C THR A 92 -4.62 4.74 3.62
N PRO A 93 -4.47 3.69 2.81
CA PRO A 93 -5.56 2.74 2.62
C PRO A 93 -6.02 2.35 4.02
N ILE A 94 -7.31 2.59 4.31
CA ILE A 94 -7.94 2.04 5.51
C ILE A 94 -7.59 0.57 5.43
N GLY A 95 -6.74 0.10 6.34
CA GLY A 95 -6.17 -1.24 6.26
C GLY A 95 -7.34 -2.21 6.32
N GLU A 96 -7.80 -2.68 5.17
CA GLU A 96 -8.69 -3.83 5.11
C GLU A 96 -7.97 -4.93 5.89
N ILE A 97 -8.65 -5.47 6.89
CA ILE A 97 -8.06 -6.43 7.81
C ILE A 97 -7.53 -7.62 6.98
N GLY A 98 -6.20 -7.73 6.86
CA GLY A 98 -5.53 -8.76 6.06
C GLY A 98 -5.05 -8.33 4.66
N PHE A 99 -5.15 -7.06 4.28
CA PHE A 99 -4.59 -6.53 3.04
C PHE A 99 -3.32 -5.72 3.31
N HIS A 100 -2.15 -6.38 3.29
CA HIS A 100 -0.87 -5.67 3.25
C HIS A 100 -0.42 -5.54 1.79
N GLY A 101 -0.15 -4.31 1.31
CA GLY A 101 0.31 -4.10 -0.07
C GLY A 101 1.53 -4.94 -0.45
N LYS A 102 2.44 -5.18 0.51
CA LYS A 102 3.60 -6.08 0.34
C LYS A 102 3.22 -7.51 -0.01
N ASP A 103 2.11 -8.00 0.51
CA ASP A 103 1.61 -9.35 0.23
C ASP A 103 1.17 -9.48 -1.22
N TYR A 104 0.95 -8.39 -1.95
CA TYR A 104 0.49 -8.38 -3.34
C TYR A 104 1.52 -7.78 -4.32
N GLU A 105 2.66 -7.28 -3.85
CA GLU A 105 3.74 -6.75 -4.71
C GLU A 105 4.23 -7.77 -5.75
N HIS A 106 4.21 -9.06 -5.38
CA HIS A 106 4.57 -10.17 -6.27
C HIS A 106 3.61 -10.35 -7.46
N LEU A 107 2.39 -9.81 -7.39
CA LEU A 107 1.42 -9.83 -8.49
C LEU A 107 1.64 -8.69 -9.49
N VAL A 108 2.14 -7.53 -9.03
CA VAL A 108 2.31 -6.34 -9.87
C VAL A 108 3.41 -6.54 -10.92
N GLN A 109 4.49 -7.24 -10.57
CA GLN A 109 5.61 -7.49 -11.49
C GLN A 109 5.27 -8.46 -12.64
N ALA A 110 4.13 -9.15 -12.59
CA ALA A 110 3.72 -10.09 -13.63
C ALA A 110 3.24 -9.40 -14.92
N SER A 111 2.72 -8.17 -14.84
CA SER A 111 2.07 -7.50 -15.98
C SER A 111 2.97 -6.51 -16.74
N LEU A 112 4.05 -6.01 -16.13
CA LEU A 112 4.89 -4.92 -16.68
C LEU A 112 6.26 -5.37 -17.20
N SER A 113 6.62 -6.64 -17.07
CA SER A 113 7.94 -7.14 -17.49
C SER A 113 7.95 -7.61 -18.94
N THR A 114 7.97 -6.66 -19.89
CA THR A 114 8.23 -6.96 -21.30
C THR A 114 9.73 -6.95 -21.66
N ASN A 115 10.62 -6.59 -20.72
CA ASN A 115 12.07 -6.43 -20.98
C ASN A 115 12.99 -6.94 -19.86
N ALA A 116 12.76 -8.14 -19.31
CA ALA A 116 13.70 -8.74 -18.36
C ALA A 116 14.62 -9.78 -19.03
N THR A 117 15.91 -9.44 -19.16
CA THR A 117 17.02 -10.37 -19.42
C THR A 117 17.03 -11.54 -18.43
N PRO A 118 17.34 -12.78 -18.87
CA PRO A 118 17.03 -14.03 -18.16
C PRO A 118 18.04 -14.42 -17.06
N ASN A 119 18.66 -13.45 -16.38
CA ASN A 119 19.74 -13.71 -15.41
C ASN A 119 19.49 -13.06 -14.04
N ALA A 120 18.37 -13.40 -13.41
CA ALA A 120 18.22 -13.26 -11.97
C ALA A 120 17.65 -14.56 -11.41
N LYS A 121 18.45 -15.22 -10.57
CA LYS A 121 18.18 -16.47 -9.84
C LYS A 121 17.08 -16.31 -8.79
N GLY A 122 15.92 -15.76 -9.15
CA GLY A 122 14.66 -16.17 -8.56
C GLY A 122 14.16 -17.30 -9.44
N LYS A 123 14.36 -18.56 -9.06
CA LYS A 123 13.60 -19.66 -9.68
C LYS A 123 12.12 -19.29 -9.49
N LYS A 124 11.51 -18.69 -10.51
CA LYS A 124 10.06 -18.66 -10.64
C LYS A 124 9.65 -20.10 -10.38
N ARG A 125 8.86 -20.36 -9.34
CA ARG A 125 8.25 -21.67 -9.12
C ARG A 125 7.55 -21.99 -10.43
N VAL A 126 8.19 -22.81 -11.26
CA VAL A 126 7.55 -23.34 -12.45
C VAL A 126 6.48 -24.23 -11.87
N LYS A 127 5.25 -23.74 -11.89
CA LYS A 127 4.08 -24.47 -11.42
C LYS A 127 3.98 -25.65 -12.37
N ASN A 128 4.57 -26.78 -11.99
CA ASN A 128 4.47 -28.00 -12.76
C ASN A 128 3.00 -28.42 -12.67
N PHE A 129 2.21 -28.08 -13.68
CA PHE A 129 0.78 -28.43 -13.73
C PHE A 129 0.56 -29.94 -13.69
N ASP A 130 1.60 -30.72 -14.07
CA ASP A 130 1.60 -32.18 -14.02
C ASP A 130 2.00 -32.75 -12.65
N ASN A 131 2.42 -31.93 -11.69
CA ASN A 131 2.79 -32.38 -10.34
C ASN A 131 1.87 -31.77 -9.26
N PRO A 132 0.73 -32.41 -8.96
CA PRO A 132 -0.26 -31.89 -8.00
C PRO A 132 0.27 -31.78 -6.56
N LYS A 133 1.42 -32.38 -6.24
CA LYS A 133 2.02 -32.36 -4.90
C LYS A 133 2.58 -30.99 -4.50
N GLU A 134 2.87 -30.08 -5.43
CA GLU A 134 3.39 -28.74 -5.10
C GLU A 134 2.33 -27.82 -4.47
N LEU A 135 1.04 -28.10 -4.72
CA LEU A 135 -0.08 -27.39 -4.10
C LEU A 135 -0.38 -27.90 -2.69
N ASP A 136 -0.09 -29.18 -2.43
CA ASP A 136 -0.42 -29.86 -1.17
C ASP A 136 0.29 -29.22 0.04
N VAL A 137 1.52 -28.75 -0.14
CA VAL A 137 2.30 -28.07 0.91
C VAL A 137 1.67 -26.72 1.33
N ASN A 138 0.91 -26.08 0.44
CA ASN A 138 0.24 -24.80 0.72
C ASN A 138 -1.22 -24.98 1.15
N MET A 139 -1.76 -26.20 1.10
CA MET A 139 -3.09 -26.47 1.62
C MET A 139 -3.03 -26.55 3.14
N ARG A 140 -4.05 -25.97 3.79
CA ARG A 140 -4.22 -26.10 5.24
C ARG A 140 -4.61 -27.54 5.53
N HIS A 141 -3.76 -28.25 6.27
CA HIS A 141 -4.04 -29.61 6.70
C HIS A 141 -4.65 -29.61 8.09
N GLU A 142 -5.63 -30.49 8.28
CA GLU A 142 -6.11 -30.80 9.61
C GLU A 142 -5.00 -31.49 10.40
N VAL A 143 -4.74 -31.01 11.61
CA VAL A 143 -3.74 -31.57 12.53
C VAL A 143 -4.22 -32.95 13.00
N LYS A 144 -3.44 -34.00 12.74
CA LYS A 144 -3.81 -35.40 13.07
C LYS A 144 -2.84 -36.01 14.08
N GLY A 145 -3.35 -36.85 14.98
CA GLY A 145 -2.54 -37.67 15.87
C GLY A 145 -1.85 -36.89 17.00
N LYS A 146 -0.54 -37.13 17.19
CA LYS A 146 0.25 -36.65 18.35
C LYS A 146 0.37 -35.13 18.44
N GLU A 147 0.27 -34.41 17.33
CA GLU A 147 0.27 -32.94 17.31
C GLU A 147 -0.97 -32.34 18.01
N ARG A 148 -1.99 -33.16 18.31
CA ARG A 148 -3.11 -32.74 19.16
C ARG A 148 -2.70 -32.61 20.63
N GLU A 149 -1.70 -33.36 21.08
CA GLU A 149 -1.15 -33.26 22.44
C GLU A 149 -0.44 -31.91 22.63
N ASP A 150 0.08 -31.30 21.56
CA ASP A 150 0.71 -29.98 21.61
C ASP A 150 -0.29 -28.88 22.02
N LEU A 151 -1.60 -29.08 21.84
CA LEU A 151 -2.63 -28.14 22.32
C LEU A 151 -2.70 -28.07 23.84
N GLU A 152 -2.30 -29.14 24.54
CA GLU A 152 -2.29 -29.20 26.01
C GLU A 152 -1.11 -28.45 26.61
N THR A 153 -0.15 -28.00 25.79
CA THR A 153 0.93 -27.13 26.26
C THR A 153 0.37 -25.77 26.71
N PRO A 154 0.94 -25.15 27.76
CA PRO A 154 0.43 -23.88 28.29
C PRO A 154 0.47 -22.76 27.26
N GLU A 155 1.52 -22.70 26.43
CA GLU A 155 1.65 -21.69 25.38
C GLU A 155 0.55 -21.79 24.32
N ARG A 156 0.20 -23.00 23.88
CA ARG A 156 -0.87 -23.21 22.89
C ARG A 156 -2.24 -22.97 23.50
N SER A 157 -2.43 -23.30 24.77
CA SER A 157 -3.64 -22.99 25.51
C SER A 157 -3.87 -21.46 25.61
N GLU A 158 -2.82 -20.68 25.89
CA GLU A 158 -2.91 -19.21 25.88
C GLU A 158 -3.24 -18.65 24.49
N GLN A 159 -2.60 -19.17 23.44
CA GLN A 159 -2.91 -18.77 22.05
C GLN A 159 -4.35 -19.10 21.67
N LEU A 160 -4.87 -20.25 22.11
CA LEU A 160 -6.26 -20.63 21.90
C LEU A 160 -7.20 -19.66 22.61
N MET A 161 -6.94 -19.29 23.87
CA MET A 161 -7.74 -18.31 24.59
C MET A 161 -7.75 -16.94 23.88
N GLN A 162 -6.60 -16.48 23.39
CA GLN A 162 -6.52 -15.23 22.62
C GLN A 162 -7.32 -15.31 21.31
N ALA A 163 -7.24 -16.44 20.61
CA ALA A 163 -8.00 -16.67 19.39
C ALA A 163 -9.52 -16.69 19.67
N VAL A 164 -9.97 -17.39 20.72
CA VAL A 164 -11.37 -17.41 21.15
C VAL A 164 -11.85 -16.01 21.51
N ALA A 165 -11.12 -15.27 22.35
CA ALA A 165 -11.50 -13.91 22.73
C ALA A 165 -11.61 -12.96 21.51
N LYS A 166 -10.74 -13.14 20.50
CA LYS A 166 -10.82 -12.39 19.24
C LYS A 166 -12.04 -12.78 18.42
N VAL A 167 -12.38 -14.07 18.36
CA VAL A 167 -13.58 -14.56 17.68
C VAL A 167 -14.83 -14.06 18.39
N GLU A 168 -14.93 -14.16 19.71
CA GLU A 168 -16.09 -13.68 20.48
C GLU A 168 -16.34 -12.18 20.29
N ARG A 169 -15.29 -11.36 20.29
CA ARG A 169 -15.41 -9.92 20.02
C ARG A 169 -16.01 -9.65 18.63
N ASN A 170 -15.62 -10.46 17.64
CA ASN A 170 -16.06 -10.30 16.25
C ASN A 170 -17.34 -11.08 15.93
N PHE A 171 -17.75 -12.00 16.79
CA PHE A 171 -18.88 -12.90 16.57
C PHE A 171 -20.16 -12.09 16.35
N TRP A 172 -20.41 -11.13 17.24
CA TRP A 172 -21.61 -10.30 17.14
C TRP A 172 -21.59 -9.32 15.96
N LEU A 173 -20.41 -8.95 15.45
CA LEU A 173 -20.31 -8.18 14.20
C LEU A 173 -20.76 -9.04 13.01
N LEU A 174 -20.30 -10.28 12.92
CA LEU A 174 -20.71 -11.21 11.87
C LEU A 174 -22.21 -11.53 11.94
N VAL A 175 -22.75 -11.71 13.15
CA VAL A 175 -24.18 -11.92 13.35
C VAL A 175 -24.97 -10.68 12.92
N ALA A 176 -24.49 -9.47 13.22
CA ALA A 176 -25.13 -8.23 12.77
C ALA A 176 -25.13 -8.12 11.25
N ASP A 177 -24.01 -8.42 10.59
CA ASP A 177 -23.90 -8.39 9.12
C ASP A 177 -24.85 -9.41 8.46
N GLU A 178 -24.93 -10.63 8.97
CA GLU A 178 -25.84 -11.66 8.44
C GLU A 178 -27.33 -11.32 8.70
N LEU A 179 -27.62 -10.69 9.83
CA LEU A 179 -28.96 -10.20 10.13
C LEU A 179 -29.34 -9.01 9.24
N GLU A 180 -28.41 -8.11 8.96
CA GLU A 180 -28.61 -7.00 8.02
C GLU A 180 -28.86 -7.53 6.61
N ARG A 181 -28.09 -8.53 6.15
CA ARG A 181 -28.30 -9.15 4.82
C ARG A 181 -29.68 -9.76 4.66
N SER A 182 -30.20 -10.40 5.71
CA SER A 182 -31.51 -11.05 5.68
C SER A 182 -32.68 -10.10 5.90
N THR A 183 -32.50 -9.05 6.71
CA THR A 183 -33.59 -8.16 7.13
C THR A 183 -33.54 -6.75 6.54
N THR A 184 -32.44 -6.37 5.88
CA THR A 184 -32.11 -5.03 5.37
C THR A 184 -32.04 -3.93 6.44
N LYS A 185 -32.01 -4.31 7.72
CA LYS A 185 -31.96 -3.39 8.85
C LYS A 185 -30.64 -3.56 9.61
N LEU A 186 -29.98 -2.44 9.88
CA LEU A 186 -28.74 -2.41 10.66
C LEU A 186 -29.08 -2.40 12.15
N TYR A 187 -28.62 -3.43 12.88
CA TYR A 187 -28.73 -3.54 14.33
C TYR A 187 -27.34 -3.46 14.96
N SER A 188 -27.23 -2.87 16.16
CA SER A 188 -25.93 -2.82 16.82
C SER A 188 -25.57 -4.20 17.39
N PRO A 189 -24.30 -4.65 17.26
CA PRO A 189 -23.85 -5.96 17.75
C PRO A 189 -24.18 -6.21 19.23
N THR A 190 -24.07 -5.17 20.06
CA THR A 190 -24.35 -5.27 21.51
C THR A 190 -25.82 -5.54 21.78
N THR A 191 -26.74 -4.88 21.06
CA THR A 191 -28.18 -5.13 21.24
C THR A 191 -28.59 -6.54 20.80
N LEU A 192 -27.93 -7.09 19.77
CA LEU A 192 -28.16 -8.47 19.34
C LEU A 192 -27.64 -9.48 20.38
N ALA A 193 -26.46 -9.20 20.96
CA ALA A 193 -25.91 -10.01 22.04
C ALA A 193 -26.84 -10.04 23.26
N ASP A 194 -27.28 -8.86 23.72
CA ASP A 194 -28.19 -8.72 24.86
C ASP A 194 -29.52 -9.44 24.60
N ARG A 195 -30.06 -9.29 23.38
CA ARG A 195 -31.30 -9.95 22.99
C ARG A 195 -31.15 -11.47 22.96
N TYR A 196 -30.04 -11.98 22.43
CA TYR A 196 -29.78 -13.42 22.35
C TYR A 196 -29.60 -14.04 23.75
N HIS A 197 -28.86 -13.38 24.64
CA HIS A 197 -28.68 -13.84 26.02
C HIS A 197 -29.94 -13.71 26.89
N ALA A 198 -30.92 -12.92 26.47
CA ALA A 198 -32.21 -12.79 27.13
C ALA A 198 -33.28 -13.79 26.64
N ILE A 199 -33.00 -14.56 25.58
CA ILE A 199 -33.87 -15.66 25.09
C ILE A 199 -33.54 -16.94 25.84
#